data_AF-A0A2V8M4T9-F1
#
_entry.id   AF-A0A2V8M4T9-F1
#
_cell.length_a   1.000
_cell.length_b   1.000
_cell.length_c   1.000
_cell.angle_alpha   90.00
_cell.angle_beta   90.00
_cell.angle_gamma   90.00
#
_symmetry.space_group_name_H-M   'P 1'
#
loop_
_entity.id
_entity.type
_entity.pdbx_description
1 polymer ?
#
loop_
_entity_poly.entity_id
_entity_poly.type
_entity_poly.pdbx_seq_one_letter_code
_entity_poly.pdbx_strand_id
1 'polypeptide(L)'
;MPEKRTLERARKARREGKAPTTQAGEFVHEEIEHIREGKHGARSTKQAIAIGLSKARRAGVKLSPPRKGTTSARTRKQAERDLARGKSGKGKRSPKRSRAVLRALKREGRGAASRASLSRQARSAARKR
;
A
#
# COMPACT_ATOMS: atom_id res chain seq x y z
N MET A 1 9.18 -5.79 2.54
CA MET A 1 9.37 -4.53 3.31
C MET A 1 9.64 -3.45 2.27
N PRO A 2 9.29 -2.17 2.52
CA PRO A 2 9.57 -1.10 1.57
C PRO A 2 11.08 -0.94 1.35
N GLU A 3 11.47 -0.56 0.15
CA GLU A 3 12.83 -0.23 -0.26
C GLU A 3 13.31 1.03 0.48
N LYS A 4 14.63 1.14 0.66
CA LYS A 4 15.25 2.31 1.31
C LYS A 4 14.88 3.60 0.59
N ARG A 5 14.88 3.57 -0.75
CA ARG A 5 14.49 4.70 -1.61
C ARG A 5 13.07 5.20 -1.33
N THR A 6 12.10 4.30 -1.15
CA THR A 6 10.71 4.66 -0.82
C THR A 6 10.61 5.33 0.55
N LEU A 7 11.37 4.84 1.53
CA LEU A 7 11.43 5.47 2.86
C LEU A 7 12.03 6.86 2.80
N GLU A 8 13.09 7.06 2.01
CA GLU A 8 13.73 8.37 1.81
C GLU A 8 12.78 9.36 1.14
N ARG A 9 12.10 8.97 0.07
CA ARG A 9 11.10 9.82 -0.60
C ARG A 9 9.95 10.19 0.33
N ALA A 10 9.41 9.24 1.09
CA ALA A 10 8.37 9.51 2.07
C ALA A 10 8.84 10.46 3.19
N ARG A 11 10.10 10.31 3.66
CA ARG A 11 10.72 11.22 4.63
C ARG A 11 10.94 12.62 4.06
N LYS A 12 11.36 12.73 2.80
CA LYS A 12 11.50 14.01 2.08
C LYS A 12 10.15 14.72 1.99
N ALA A 13 9.11 14.02 1.53
CA ALA A 13 7.75 14.57 1.49
C ALA A 13 7.26 15.03 2.87
N ARG A 14 7.60 14.30 3.94
CA ARG A 14 7.30 14.73 5.32
C ARG A 14 8.06 15.99 5.73
N ARG A 15 9.34 16.11 5.38
CA ARG A 15 10.17 17.31 5.65
C ARG A 15 9.63 18.53 4.90
N GLU A 16 9.11 18.33 3.69
CA GLU A 16 8.43 19.34 2.88
C GLU A 16 7.02 19.68 3.38
N GLY A 17 6.57 19.12 4.51
CA GLY A 17 5.24 19.41 5.07
C GLY A 17 4.06 18.79 4.31
N LYS A 18 4.30 17.88 3.35
CA LYS A 18 3.24 17.28 2.53
C LYS A 18 2.32 16.39 3.36
N ALA A 19 1.05 16.31 2.94
CA ALA A 19 0.03 15.52 3.62
C ALA A 19 0.40 14.03 3.75
N PRO A 20 -0.10 13.31 4.78
CA PRO A 20 0.15 11.88 4.96
C PRO A 20 -0.28 11.01 3.77
N THR A 21 -1.31 11.43 3.04
CA THR A 21 -1.77 10.77 1.81
C THR A 21 -0.74 10.87 0.69
N THR A 22 -0.09 12.02 0.54
CA THR A 22 1.00 12.24 -0.41
C THR A 22 2.22 11.41 -0.04
N GLN A 23 2.60 11.39 1.24
CA GLN A 23 3.68 10.53 1.75
C GLN A 23 3.40 9.04 1.48
N ALA A 24 2.16 8.60 1.68
CA ALA A 24 1.74 7.23 1.40
C ALA A 24 1.75 6.89 -0.10
N GLY A 25 1.63 7.91 -0.97
CA GLY A 25 1.69 7.77 -2.42
C GLY A 25 2.98 7.10 -2.90
N GLU A 26 4.11 7.38 -2.25
CA GLU A 26 5.41 6.75 -2.57
C GLU A 26 5.39 5.23 -2.43
N PHE A 27 4.66 4.71 -1.43
CA PHE A 27 4.54 3.27 -1.20
C PHE A 27 3.58 2.60 -2.18
N VAL A 28 2.56 3.33 -2.63
CA VAL A 28 1.64 2.88 -3.68
C VAL A 28 2.37 2.86 -5.03
N HIS A 29 3.17 3.88 -5.31
CA HIS A 29 4.00 3.94 -6.51
C HIS A 29 5.01 2.79 -6.54
N GLU A 30 5.74 2.54 -5.45
CA GLU A 30 6.64 1.38 -5.31
C GLU A 30 5.91 0.06 -5.58
N GLU A 31 4.72 -0.14 -5.01
CA GLU A 31 3.94 -1.37 -5.23
C GLU A 31 3.55 -1.56 -6.70
N ILE A 32 3.19 -0.47 -7.39
CA ILE A 32 2.88 -0.50 -8.82
C ILE A 32 4.12 -0.87 -9.63
N GLU A 33 5.28 -0.31 -9.32
CA GLU A 33 6.54 -0.65 -9.98
C GLU A 33 6.93 -2.11 -9.74
N HIS A 34 6.80 -2.62 -8.50
CA HIS A 34 7.06 -4.04 -8.20
C HIS A 34 6.19 -4.99 -9.01
N ILE A 35 4.93 -4.60 -9.27
CA ILE A 35 4.04 -5.37 -10.13
C ILE A 35 4.46 -5.31 -11.60
N ARG A 36 4.86 -4.13 -12.10
CA ARG A 36 5.35 -3.96 -13.48
C ARG A 36 6.64 -4.73 -13.74
N GLU A 37 7.59 -4.64 -12.83
CA GLU A 37 8.86 -5.37 -12.82
C GLU A 37 8.68 -6.89 -12.68
N GLY A 38 7.49 -7.34 -12.24
CA GLY A 38 7.19 -8.76 -12.10
C GLY A 38 7.68 -9.41 -10.81
N LYS A 39 8.02 -8.62 -9.79
CA LYS A 39 8.35 -9.13 -8.45
C LYS A 39 7.20 -9.95 -7.86
N HIS A 40 5.95 -9.51 -8.11
CA HIS A 40 4.70 -10.21 -7.85
C HIS A 40 3.55 -9.60 -8.66
N GLY A 41 2.36 -10.19 -8.65
CA GLY A 41 1.15 -9.63 -9.24
C GLY A 41 0.18 -9.05 -8.21
N ALA A 42 -0.99 -8.62 -8.70
CA ALA A 42 -2.16 -8.30 -7.89
C ALA A 42 -3.45 -8.57 -8.68
N ARG A 43 -4.47 -9.09 -8.00
CA ARG A 43 -5.78 -9.40 -8.61
C ARG A 43 -6.57 -8.18 -9.04
N SER A 44 -6.26 -7.00 -8.50
CA SER A 44 -6.88 -5.73 -8.89
C SER A 44 -6.04 -4.51 -8.49
N THR A 45 -6.27 -3.38 -9.17
CA THR A 45 -5.66 -2.09 -8.84
C THR A 45 -5.93 -1.68 -7.39
N LYS A 46 -7.15 -1.93 -6.89
CA LYS A 46 -7.53 -1.64 -5.50
C LYS A 46 -6.70 -2.47 -4.51
N GLN A 47 -6.39 -3.72 -4.83
CA GLN A 47 -5.52 -4.55 -4.00
C GLN A 47 -4.09 -4.00 -4.00
N ALA A 48 -3.52 -3.65 -5.15
CA ALA A 48 -2.19 -3.05 -5.23
C ALA A 48 -2.10 -1.76 -4.37
N ILE A 49 -3.07 -0.86 -4.53
CA ILE A 49 -3.15 0.35 -3.69
C ILE A 49 -3.26 -0.02 -2.21
N ALA A 50 -4.10 -0.99 -1.84
CA ALA A 50 -4.27 -1.41 -0.45
C ALA A 50 -2.98 -1.99 0.17
N ILE A 51 -2.20 -2.77 -0.60
CA ILE A 51 -0.90 -3.29 -0.14
C ILE A 51 0.06 -2.12 0.09
N GLY A 52 0.16 -1.18 -0.86
CA GLY A 52 0.94 0.05 -0.73
C GLY A 52 0.59 0.86 0.52
N LEU A 53 -0.71 1.12 0.77
CA LEU A 53 -1.17 1.85 1.95
C LEU A 53 -0.91 1.12 3.26
N SER A 54 -0.97 -0.23 3.27
CA SER A 54 -0.61 -1.04 4.44
C SER A 54 0.89 -0.93 4.73
N LYS A 55 1.74 -0.98 3.69
CA LYS A 55 3.19 -0.75 3.82
C LYS A 55 3.49 0.63 4.41
N ALA A 56 2.82 1.67 3.91
CA ALA A 56 3.00 3.05 4.38
C ALA A 56 2.71 3.20 5.88
N ARG A 57 1.56 2.70 6.35
CA ARG A 57 1.19 2.73 7.77
C ARG A 57 2.22 2.01 8.64
N ARG A 58 2.64 0.81 8.23
CA ARG A 58 3.66 0.03 8.94
C ARG A 58 5.05 0.67 8.92
N ALA A 59 5.31 1.56 7.96
CA ALA A 59 6.55 2.33 7.86
C ALA A 59 6.52 3.62 8.68
N GLY A 60 5.41 3.90 9.38
CA GLY A 60 5.27 5.05 10.27
C GLY A 60 4.62 6.28 9.63
N VAL A 61 4.08 6.17 8.41
CA VAL A 61 3.25 7.24 7.84
C VAL A 61 1.97 7.37 8.67
N LYS A 62 1.67 8.59 9.12
CA LYS A 62 0.48 8.92 9.94
C LYS A 62 -0.81 8.96 9.08
N LEU A 63 -1.06 7.91 8.31
CA LEU A 63 -2.23 7.77 7.45
C LEU A 63 -3.40 7.16 8.22
N SER A 64 -4.43 7.96 8.46
CA SER A 64 -5.64 7.51 9.15
C SER A 64 -6.30 6.31 8.45
N PRO A 65 -6.93 5.40 9.21
CA PRO A 65 -7.79 4.38 8.64
C PRO A 65 -8.97 5.00 7.87
N PRO A 66 -9.56 4.28 6.90
CA PRO A 66 -10.79 4.74 6.23
C PRO A 66 -11.94 4.96 7.23
N ARG A 67 -12.85 5.89 6.90
CA ARG A 67 -14.05 6.17 7.73
C ARG A 67 -14.96 4.94 7.85
N LYS A 68 -15.83 4.91 8.87
CA LYS A 68 -16.90 3.89 9.00
C LYS A 68 -17.70 3.88 7.68
N GLY A 69 -18.07 2.69 7.19
CA GLY A 69 -18.88 2.55 5.97
C GLY A 69 -18.14 2.72 4.64
N THR A 70 -16.91 3.25 4.61
CA THR A 70 -16.15 3.42 3.35
C THR A 70 -15.57 2.10 2.81
N THR A 71 -15.25 1.17 3.70
CA THR A 71 -14.72 -0.15 3.35
C THR A 71 -15.19 -1.17 4.38
N SER A 72 -14.95 -2.46 4.12
CA SER A 72 -15.33 -3.52 5.05
C SER A 72 -14.69 -3.33 6.42
N ALA A 73 -15.42 -3.71 7.47
CA ALA A 73 -14.94 -3.61 8.85
C ALA A 73 -13.59 -4.32 9.03
N ARG A 74 -13.38 -5.45 8.35
CA ARG A 74 -12.11 -6.20 8.35
C ARG A 74 -10.95 -5.36 7.79
N THR A 75 -11.14 -4.71 6.64
CA THR A 75 -10.10 -3.88 6.01
C THR A 75 -9.76 -2.68 6.89
N ARG A 76 -10.77 -2.05 7.48
CA ARG A 76 -10.55 -0.95 8.43
C ARG A 76 -9.77 -1.40 9.67
N LYS A 77 -10.21 -2.48 10.34
CA LYS A 77 -9.49 -3.06 11.49
C LYS A 77 -8.05 -3.44 11.13
N GLN A 78 -7.80 -3.85 9.88
CA GLN A 78 -6.44 -4.10 9.40
C GLN A 78 -5.62 -2.80 9.29
N ALA A 79 -6.19 -1.73 8.75
CA ALA A 79 -5.53 -0.42 8.67
C ALA A 79 -5.20 0.16 10.06
N GLU A 80 -6.10 0.00 11.03
CA GLU A 80 -5.87 0.37 12.44
C GLU A 80 -4.69 -0.41 13.03
N ARG A 81 -4.68 -1.74 12.85
CA ARG A 81 -3.57 -2.59 13.29
C ARG A 81 -2.24 -2.23 12.61
N ASP A 82 -2.25 -1.90 11.33
CA ASP A 82 -1.06 -1.51 10.60
C ASP A 82 -0.50 -0.17 11.09
N LEU A 83 -1.37 0.78 11.43
CA LEU A 83 -0.99 2.06 12.02
C LEU A 83 -0.41 1.86 13.42
N ALA A 84 -1.04 1.04 14.26
CA ALA A 84 -0.53 0.71 15.60
C ALA A 84 0.87 0.06 15.52
N ARG A 85 1.06 -0.90 14.61
CA ARG A 85 2.38 -1.53 14.36
C ARG A 85 3.44 -0.57 13.84
N GLY A 86 3.03 0.48 13.11
CA GLY A 86 3.95 1.53 12.69
C GLY A 86 4.51 2.33 13.88
N LYS A 87 3.76 2.42 14.99
CA LYS A 87 4.16 3.12 16.21
C LYS A 87 4.96 2.24 17.17
N SER A 88 4.54 0.98 17.38
CA SER A 88 5.13 0.08 18.40
C SER A 88 6.38 -0.67 17.93
N GLY A 89 6.94 -0.34 16.77
CA GLY A 89 8.15 -0.97 16.24
C GLY A 89 7.91 -2.30 15.50
N LYS A 90 8.98 -2.81 14.88
CA LYS A 90 8.91 -4.00 14.01
C LYS A 90 8.98 -5.29 14.83
N GLY A 91 7.82 -5.88 15.12
CA GLY A 91 7.76 -7.27 15.60
C GLY A 91 8.29 -8.28 14.57
N LYS A 92 8.87 -9.40 15.04
CA LYS A 92 9.37 -10.49 14.18
C LYS A 92 8.23 -11.02 13.30
N ARG A 93 8.47 -11.08 11.99
CA ARG A 93 7.51 -11.66 11.04
C ARG A 93 7.88 -13.10 10.77
N SER A 94 6.90 -14.00 10.80
CA SER A 94 7.10 -15.39 10.41
C SER A 94 7.62 -15.47 8.96
N PRO A 95 8.84 -15.99 8.73
CA PRO A 95 9.39 -16.15 7.38
C PRO A 95 8.52 -17.06 6.51
N LYS A 96 7.98 -18.14 7.09
CA LYS A 96 7.06 -19.08 6.42
C LYS A 96 5.82 -18.36 5.89
N ARG A 97 5.16 -17.55 6.71
CA ARG A 97 3.98 -16.76 6.29
C ARG A 97 4.36 -15.73 5.22
N SER A 98 5.50 -15.07 5.35
CA SER A 98 5.96 -14.10 4.35
C SER A 98 6.19 -14.74 2.97
N ARG A 99 6.85 -15.92 2.94
CA ARG A 99 7.10 -16.66 1.70
C ARG A 99 5.80 -17.17 1.08
N ALA A 100 4.86 -17.67 1.88
CA ALA A 100 3.57 -18.13 1.39
C ALA A 100 2.76 -17.01 0.73
N VAL A 101 2.68 -15.84 1.37
CA VAL A 101 1.98 -14.67 0.79
C VAL A 101 2.64 -14.22 -0.51
N LEU A 102 3.98 -14.16 -0.55
CA LEU A 102 4.69 -13.79 -1.77
C LEU A 102 4.43 -14.78 -2.92
N ARG A 103 4.46 -16.09 -2.65
CA ARG A 103 4.15 -17.13 -3.64
C ARG A 103 2.74 -16.99 -4.18
N ALA A 104 1.77 -16.69 -3.32
CA ALA A 104 0.39 -16.44 -3.74
C ALA A 104 0.30 -15.21 -4.66
N LEU A 105 0.92 -14.10 -4.28
CA LEU A 105 0.92 -12.89 -5.12
C LEU A 105 1.65 -13.10 -6.46
N LYS A 106 2.67 -13.95 -6.53
CA LYS A 106 3.36 -14.29 -7.79
C LYS A 106 2.48 -15.05 -8.79
N ARG A 107 1.39 -15.69 -8.34
CA ARG A 107 0.41 -16.35 -9.22
C ARG A 107 -0.60 -15.39 -9.80
N GLU A 108 -0.71 -14.18 -9.24
CA GLU A 108 -1.60 -13.13 -9.75
C GLU A 108 -1.02 -12.48 -11.01
N GLY A 109 -1.90 -11.92 -11.85
CA GLY A 109 -1.49 -11.18 -13.04
C GLY A 109 -0.88 -9.81 -12.73
N ARG A 110 -0.22 -9.22 -13.73
CA ARG A 110 0.36 -7.85 -13.65
C ARG A 110 -0.59 -6.75 -14.13
N GLY A 111 -1.74 -7.12 -14.71
CA GLY A 111 -2.71 -6.19 -15.30
C GLY A 111 -3.22 -5.11 -14.34
N ALA A 112 -3.23 -5.38 -13.03
CA ALA A 112 -3.58 -4.41 -12.00
C ALA A 112 -2.72 -3.14 -11.99
N ALA A 113 -1.48 -3.20 -12.49
CA ALA A 113 -0.56 -2.06 -12.58
C ALA A 113 -0.52 -1.41 -13.98
N SER A 114 -1.36 -1.88 -14.91
CA SER A 114 -1.46 -1.31 -16.26
C SER A 114 -1.97 0.13 -16.23
N ARG A 115 -1.53 0.94 -17.21
CA ARG A 115 -1.98 2.32 -17.39
C ARG A 115 -3.51 2.42 -17.48
N ALA A 116 -4.14 1.53 -18.25
CA ALA A 116 -5.58 1.49 -18.41
C ALA A 116 -6.31 1.21 -17.07
N SER A 117 -5.84 0.23 -16.29
CA SER A 117 -6.46 -0.13 -15.01
C SER A 117 -6.31 0.97 -13.95
N LEU A 118 -5.16 1.65 -13.92
CA LEU A 118 -4.93 2.80 -13.04
C LEU A 118 -5.80 4.00 -13.43
N SER A 119 -5.89 4.31 -14.72
CA SER A 119 -6.75 5.39 -15.25
C SER A 119 -8.23 5.15 -14.90
N ARG A 120 -8.73 3.92 -15.08
CA ARG A 120 -10.09 3.54 -14.70
C ARG A 120 -10.36 3.75 -13.22
N GLN A 121 -9.41 3.36 -12.36
CA GLN A 121 -9.53 3.56 -10.91
C GLN A 121 -9.51 5.06 -10.53
N ALA A 122 -8.67 5.87 -11.17
CA ALA A 122 -8.60 7.30 -10.94
C ALA A 122 -9.91 8.01 -11.34
N ARG A 123 -10.46 7.71 -12.53
CA ARG A 123 -11.75 8.23 -13.00
C ARG A 123 -12.89 7.84 -12.06
N SER A 124 -12.93 6.58 -11.61
CA SER A 124 -13.94 6.11 -10.67
C SER A 124 -13.84 6.80 -9.31
N ALA A 125 -12.63 7.09 -8.82
CA ALA A 125 -12.42 7.82 -7.58
C ALA A 125 -12.82 9.30 -7.71
N ALA A 126 -12.56 9.93 -8.86
CA ALA A 126 -12.94 11.31 -9.12
C ALA A 126 -14.47 11.50 -9.12
N ARG A 127 -15.22 10.56 -9.71
CA ARG A 127 -16.70 10.59 -9.71
C ARG A 127 -17.35 10.44 -8.33
N LYS A 128 -16.60 10.02 -7.31
CA LYS A 128 -17.09 9.81 -5.94
C LYS A 128 -16.69 10.92 -4.96
N ARG A 129 -15.93 11.90 -5.43
CA ARG A 129 -15.63 13.11 -4.68
C ARG A 129 -16.74 14.11 -4.94
#